data_AF-A0A0S8HGS8-F1
#
_entry.id   AF-A0A0S8HGS8-F1
#
_cell.length_a   1.000
_cell.length_b   1.000
_cell.length_c   1.000
_cell.angle_alpha   90.00
_cell.angle_beta   90.00
_cell.angle_gamma   90.00
#
_symmetry.space_group_name_H-M   'P 1'
#
loop_
_entity.id
_entity.type
_entity.pdbx_description
1 polymer ?
#
loop_
_entity_poly.entity_id
_entity_poly.type
_entity_poly.pdbx_seq_one_letter_code
_entity_poly.pdbx_strand_id
1 'polypeptide(L)'
;MKRYFYLTATPESLVASHLPPVEFGNYLAVGTKKNIRGQAIFFEVDAEKMKDFPWKHVEKRLIPYEDGEPKRSVYLSIYRVFENIPVAALNNLYLVTDDGKVLELQPSEYKSPGEETHLYQQFNPITTRVASKLSPPEFVKFLTDSSKPVYTPKIFFAEMQLGQMAKDPNAPLHNLPYPNPDHLRDCLVKLQQSPERQTKTVLRCFTGQLSYRCIKDGFYFGDQKDFLFYPFPSVEELEDKYYSWWRSALVQCF
;
A
#
# COMPACT_ATOMS: atom_id res chain seq x y z
N MET A 1 4.96 -4.36 28.89
CA MET A 1 4.95 -3.48 27.70
C MET A 1 3.76 -3.87 26.82
N LYS A 2 3.13 -2.90 26.14
CA LYS A 2 2.03 -3.17 25.21
C LYS A 2 2.59 -3.90 23.97
N ARG A 3 1.82 -4.85 23.43
CA ARG A 3 2.16 -5.60 22.22
C ARG A 3 1.43 -4.98 21.04
N TYR A 4 2.12 -4.89 19.91
CA TYR A 4 1.60 -4.42 18.64
C TYR A 4 1.91 -5.44 17.56
N PHE A 5 1.05 -5.51 16.55
CA PHE A 5 1.18 -6.42 15.43
C PHE A 5 1.04 -5.65 14.13
N TYR A 6 1.93 -5.93 13.18
CA TYR A 6 2.02 -5.17 11.94
C TYR A 6 2.11 -6.10 10.74
N LEU A 7 1.39 -5.74 9.67
CA LEU A 7 1.54 -6.34 8.35
C LEU A 7 2.29 -5.37 7.46
N THR A 8 3.54 -5.67 7.12
CA THR A 8 4.36 -4.85 6.22
C THR A 8 4.12 -5.27 4.77
N ALA A 9 4.15 -4.30 3.84
CA ALA A 9 3.98 -4.55 2.41
C ALA A 9 5.30 -4.74 1.65
N THR A 10 6.36 -4.06 2.10
CA THR A 10 7.65 -4.02 1.39
C THR A 10 8.82 -4.18 2.37
N PRO A 11 9.35 -5.41 2.56
CA PRO A 11 8.82 -6.69 2.07
C PRO A 11 7.57 -7.13 2.85
N GLU A 12 6.85 -8.12 2.31
CA GLU A 12 5.69 -8.72 2.96
C GLU A 12 6.09 -9.44 4.26
N SER A 13 5.52 -9.05 5.40
CA SER A 13 5.70 -9.80 6.66
C SER A 13 4.66 -9.48 7.73
N LEU A 14 4.42 -10.44 8.62
CA LEU A 14 3.70 -10.26 9.88
C LEU A 14 4.71 -10.11 11.00
N VAL A 15 4.67 -9.01 11.74
CA VAL A 15 5.68 -8.67 12.76
C VAL A 15 4.99 -8.33 14.07
N ALA A 16 5.50 -8.88 15.18
CA ALA A 16 5.16 -8.43 16.52
C ALA A 16 6.21 -7.46 17.05
N SER A 17 5.79 -6.43 17.78
CA SER A 17 6.66 -5.39 18.33
C SER A 17 6.16 -4.87 19.67
N HIS A 18 7.07 -4.33 20.48
CA HIS A 18 6.73 -3.47 21.61
C HIS A 18 6.67 -1.98 21.21
N LEU A 19 7.10 -1.62 20.00
CA LEU A 19 7.08 -0.25 19.52
C LEU A 19 5.68 0.13 19.03
N PRO A 20 5.15 1.31 19.42
CA PRO A 20 3.93 1.86 18.82
C PRO A 20 4.15 2.22 17.35
N PRO A 21 3.07 2.46 16.56
CA PRO A 21 3.15 2.52 15.10
C PRO A 21 4.17 3.55 14.56
N VAL A 22 4.23 4.74 15.15
CA VAL A 22 5.17 5.79 14.73
C VAL A 22 6.62 5.38 14.95
N GLU A 23 6.92 4.77 16.11
CA GLU A 23 8.27 4.28 16.43
C GLU A 23 8.64 3.06 15.59
N PHE A 24 7.69 2.15 15.36
CA PHE A 24 7.90 0.98 14.52
C PHE A 24 8.19 1.37 13.07
N GLY A 25 7.40 2.30 12.51
CA GLY A 25 7.62 2.84 11.18
C GLY A 25 8.98 3.50 11.03
N ASN A 26 9.36 4.36 12.00
CA ASN A 26 10.70 4.96 12.02
C ASN A 26 11.80 3.88 12.03
N TYR A 27 11.69 2.89 12.94
CA TYR A 27 12.63 1.78 13.03
C TYR A 27 12.72 0.99 11.72
N LEU A 28 11.59 0.73 11.05
CA LEU A 28 11.55 -0.02 9.80
C LEU A 28 12.28 0.71 8.66
N ALA A 29 12.16 2.04 8.61
CA ALA A 29 12.78 2.85 7.56
C ALA A 29 14.29 3.08 7.76
N VAL A 30 14.72 3.40 8.99
CA VAL A 30 16.11 3.82 9.24
C VAL A 30 16.95 2.84 10.07
N GLY A 31 16.32 1.85 10.70
CA GLY A 31 16.98 0.94 11.63
C GLY A 31 17.48 1.64 12.90
N THR A 32 18.11 0.87 13.79
CA THR A 32 18.57 1.39 15.10
C THR A 32 19.71 2.40 14.99
N LYS A 33 20.58 2.25 13.99
CA LYS A 33 21.76 3.11 13.79
C LYS A 33 21.59 4.13 12.67
N LYS A 34 20.40 4.25 12.05
CA LYS A 34 20.15 5.11 10.88
C LYS A 34 21.05 4.81 9.68
N ASN A 35 21.53 3.57 9.60
CA ASN A 35 22.42 3.09 8.52
C ASN A 35 21.66 2.50 7.33
N ILE A 36 20.34 2.40 7.43
CA ILE A 36 19.44 1.96 6.38
C ILE A 36 18.58 3.17 6.01
N ARG A 37 18.15 3.28 4.75
CA ARG A 37 17.11 4.23 4.33
C ARG A 37 16.18 3.49 3.39
N GLY A 38 14.91 3.40 3.74
CA GLY A 38 13.93 2.66 2.96
C GLY A 38 12.52 3.11 3.27
N GLN A 39 11.77 3.43 2.23
CA GLN A 39 10.32 3.60 2.35
C GLN A 39 9.68 2.32 2.89
N ALA A 40 8.65 2.48 3.74
CA ALA A 40 7.87 1.36 4.21
C ALA A 40 6.36 1.68 4.19
N ILE A 41 5.55 0.65 3.97
CA ILE A 41 4.10 0.70 4.03
C ILE A 41 3.65 -0.48 4.90
N PHE A 42 2.84 -0.24 5.93
CA PHE A 42 2.39 -1.30 6.82
C PHE A 42 1.04 -1.01 7.47
N PHE A 43 0.31 -2.05 7.86
CA PHE A 43 -0.94 -1.96 8.61
C PHE A 43 -0.69 -2.29 10.08
N GLU A 44 -1.44 -1.65 10.98
CA GLU A 44 -1.69 -2.23 12.31
C GLU A 44 -2.71 -3.36 12.19
N VAL A 45 -2.49 -4.43 12.95
CA VAL A 45 -3.27 -5.67 12.89
C VAL A 45 -3.89 -5.99 14.24
N ASP A 46 -5.17 -6.30 14.23
CA ASP A 46 -5.87 -6.95 15.34
C ASP A 46 -5.68 -8.47 15.29
N ALA A 47 -4.76 -8.97 16.12
CA ALA A 47 -4.42 -10.39 16.20
C ALA A 47 -5.57 -11.26 16.71
N GLU A 48 -6.53 -10.72 17.47
CA GLU A 48 -7.66 -11.49 18.01
C GLU A 48 -8.64 -11.91 16.91
N LYS A 49 -8.66 -11.18 15.79
CA LYS A 49 -9.47 -11.52 14.61
C LYS A 49 -8.82 -12.58 13.72
N MET A 50 -7.60 -13.01 14.02
CA MET A 50 -6.88 -14.02 13.24
C MET A 50 -7.04 -15.42 13.86
N LYS A 51 -7.56 -16.36 13.07
CA LYS A 51 -7.86 -17.73 13.53
C LYS A 51 -6.62 -18.50 14.02
N ASP A 52 -5.54 -18.47 13.26
CA ASP A 52 -4.33 -19.30 13.49
C ASP A 52 -3.13 -18.44 13.92
N PHE A 53 -3.37 -17.43 14.76
CA PHE A 53 -2.31 -16.52 15.21
C PHE A 53 -1.30 -17.21 16.15
N PRO A 54 0.02 -17.05 15.95
CA PRO A 54 1.04 -17.83 16.65
C PRO A 54 1.37 -17.27 18.06
N TRP A 55 0.37 -17.21 18.94
CA TRP A 55 0.48 -16.64 20.29
C TRP A 55 1.64 -17.22 21.12
N LYS A 56 1.82 -18.55 21.10
CA LYS A 56 2.93 -19.21 21.82
C LYS A 56 4.31 -18.70 21.35
N HIS A 57 4.46 -18.39 20.06
CA HIS A 57 5.70 -17.84 19.54
C HIS A 57 5.91 -16.40 20.01
N VAL A 58 4.85 -15.59 19.99
CA VAL A 58 4.87 -14.20 20.48
C VAL A 58 5.28 -14.16 21.95
N GLU A 59 4.64 -14.94 22.82
CA GLU A 59 4.95 -14.98 24.25
C GLU A 59 6.40 -15.38 24.53
N LYS A 60 6.93 -16.32 23.74
CA LYS A 60 8.31 -16.79 23.87
C LYS A 60 9.35 -15.78 23.36
N ARG A 61 9.03 -14.99 22.34
CA ARG A 61 10.02 -14.24 21.56
C ARG A 61 9.90 -12.73 21.69
N LEU A 62 8.71 -12.22 21.95
CA LEU A 62 8.45 -10.80 22.19
C LEU A 62 8.68 -10.49 23.67
N ILE A 63 9.93 -10.67 24.09
CA ILE A 63 10.43 -10.31 25.42
C ILE A 63 11.37 -9.11 25.29
N PRO A 64 11.32 -8.14 26.22
CA PRO A 64 12.29 -7.04 26.25
C PRO A 64 13.74 -7.56 26.21
N TYR A 65 14.67 -6.72 25.78
CA TYR A 65 16.09 -7.03 25.85
C TYR A 65 16.56 -7.07 27.33
N GLU A 66 17.76 -7.60 27.57
CA GLU A 66 18.30 -7.76 28.93
C GLU A 66 18.46 -6.43 29.68
N ASP A 67 18.68 -5.35 28.95
CA ASP A 67 18.75 -3.97 29.44
C ASP A 67 17.37 -3.33 29.70
N GLY A 68 16.28 -4.06 29.46
CA GLY A 68 14.90 -3.59 29.61
C GLY A 68 14.35 -2.86 28.38
N GLU A 69 15.14 -2.67 27.33
CA GLU A 69 14.69 -2.00 26.10
C GLU A 69 13.56 -2.77 25.40
N PRO A 70 12.61 -2.06 24.75
CA PRO A 70 11.54 -2.69 24.01
C PRO A 70 12.07 -3.54 22.85
N LYS A 71 11.58 -4.78 22.77
CA LYS A 71 11.76 -5.64 21.59
C LYS A 71 11.16 -4.98 20.35
N ARG A 72 12.01 -4.64 19.37
CA ARG A 72 11.62 -3.85 18.20
C ARG A 72 10.88 -4.65 17.13
N SER A 73 11.24 -5.91 16.93
CA SER A 73 10.61 -6.77 15.91
C SER A 73 10.80 -8.26 16.21
N VAL A 74 9.74 -9.03 15.99
CA VAL A 74 9.73 -10.49 15.94
C VAL A 74 8.88 -10.89 14.74
N TYR A 75 9.50 -11.49 13.73
CA TYR A 75 8.79 -11.96 12.54
C TYR A 75 7.98 -13.21 12.88
N LEU A 76 6.69 -13.17 12.54
CA LEU A 76 5.73 -14.26 12.74
C LEU A 76 5.45 -15.02 11.43
N SER A 77 5.49 -14.31 10.30
CA SER A 77 5.41 -14.88 8.95
C SER A 77 6.02 -13.92 7.93
N ILE A 78 6.48 -14.44 6.80
CA ILE A 78 7.07 -13.67 5.69
C ILE A 78 6.53 -14.10 4.31
N TYR A 79 5.49 -14.95 4.29
CA TYR A 79 5.02 -15.56 3.06
C TYR A 79 3.49 -15.64 3.04
N ARG A 80 2.87 -15.08 1.98
CA ARG A 80 1.43 -15.08 1.74
C ARG A 80 0.62 -14.58 2.94
N VAL A 81 1.17 -13.62 3.68
CA VAL A 81 0.54 -13.01 4.84
C VAL A 81 -0.71 -12.24 4.44
N PHE A 82 -0.65 -11.42 3.38
CA PHE A 82 -1.79 -10.71 2.84
C PHE A 82 -2.92 -11.64 2.40
N GLU A 83 -2.58 -12.80 1.84
CA GLU A 83 -3.60 -13.77 1.43
C GLU A 83 -4.33 -14.40 2.63
N ASN A 84 -3.63 -14.57 3.75
CA ASN A 84 -4.14 -15.27 4.93
C ASN A 84 -4.72 -14.34 6.01
N ILE A 85 -4.43 -13.04 5.97
CA ILE A 85 -5.00 -12.09 6.93
C ILE A 85 -6.48 -11.82 6.63
N PRO A 86 -7.39 -11.86 7.63
CA PRO A 86 -8.76 -11.41 7.45
C PRO A 86 -8.80 -9.91 7.19
N VAL A 87 -9.66 -9.45 6.27
CA VAL A 87 -9.81 -8.01 5.98
C VAL A 87 -10.18 -7.24 7.25
N ALA A 88 -11.10 -7.78 8.05
CA ALA A 88 -11.53 -7.18 9.31
C ALA A 88 -10.43 -7.07 10.39
N ALA A 89 -9.29 -7.75 10.23
CA ALA A 89 -8.15 -7.66 11.13
C ALA A 89 -7.24 -6.45 10.85
N LEU A 90 -7.39 -5.79 9.70
CA LEU A 90 -6.61 -4.60 9.37
C LEU A 90 -7.23 -3.36 10.01
N ASN A 91 -6.42 -2.64 10.79
CA ASN A 91 -6.75 -1.35 11.36
C ASN A 91 -6.18 -0.24 10.46
N ASN A 92 -5.43 0.70 11.03
CA ASN A 92 -4.87 1.84 10.30
C ASN A 92 -3.69 1.42 9.40
N LEU A 93 -3.52 2.14 8.29
CA LEU A 93 -2.39 2.02 7.37
C LEU A 93 -1.38 3.13 7.66
N TYR A 94 -0.10 2.80 7.59
CA TYR A 94 1.00 3.72 7.86
C TYR A 94 1.93 3.80 6.65
N LEU A 95 2.22 5.03 6.23
CA LEU A 95 3.13 5.36 5.14
C LEU A 95 4.39 5.99 5.73
N VAL A 96 5.54 5.38 5.45
CA VAL A 96 6.82 5.80 6.01
C VAL A 96 7.74 6.29 4.90
N THR A 97 8.32 7.47 5.07
CA THR A 97 9.37 7.99 4.19
C THR A 97 10.71 7.32 4.48
N ASP A 98 11.68 7.44 3.57
CA ASP A 98 12.98 6.75 3.70
C ASP A 98 13.85 7.27 4.87
N ASP A 99 13.54 8.44 5.41
CA ASP A 99 14.13 9.04 6.61
C ASP A 99 13.31 8.79 7.89
N GLY A 100 12.23 8.00 7.79
CA GLY A 100 11.47 7.49 8.93
C GLY A 100 10.38 8.42 9.47
N LYS A 101 9.86 9.35 8.66
CA LYS A 101 8.61 10.08 9.00
C LYS A 101 7.43 9.17 8.72
N VAL A 102 6.48 9.11 9.64
CA VAL A 102 5.30 8.23 9.56
C VAL A 102 4.04 9.07 9.39
N LEU A 103 3.22 8.72 8.41
CA LEU A 103 1.86 9.23 8.20
C LEU A 103 0.88 8.10 8.46
N GLU A 104 -0.14 8.37 9.27
CA GLU A 104 -1.23 7.44 9.59
C GLU A 104 -2.45 7.74 8.73
N LEU A 105 -3.02 6.68 8.14
CA LEU A 105 -4.26 6.70 7.37
C LEU A 105 -5.29 5.80 8.06
N GLN A 106 -6.44 6.36 8.40
CA GLN A 106 -7.57 5.62 8.97
C GLN A 106 -8.48 5.11 7.84
N PRO A 107 -9.11 3.93 7.98
CA PRO A 107 -10.05 3.45 6.98
C PRO A 107 -11.28 4.37 6.91
N SER A 108 -11.82 4.54 5.70
CA SER A 108 -12.99 5.39 5.43
C SER A 108 -13.90 4.78 4.38
N GLU A 109 -15.12 5.31 4.26
CA GLU A 109 -16.03 4.97 3.19
C GLU A 109 -15.51 5.47 1.84
N TYR A 110 -15.47 4.57 0.85
CA TYR A 110 -15.11 4.94 -0.51
C TYR A 110 -16.30 5.55 -1.26
N LYS A 111 -16.04 6.64 -1.99
CA LYS A 111 -17.00 7.30 -2.88
C LYS A 111 -16.41 7.34 -4.27
N SER A 112 -17.12 6.77 -5.24
CA SER A 112 -16.66 6.76 -6.63
C SER A 112 -16.64 8.19 -7.20
N PRO A 113 -15.52 8.64 -7.81
CA PRO A 113 -15.45 9.94 -8.46
C PRO A 113 -16.15 9.99 -9.82
N GLY A 114 -16.73 8.88 -10.29
CA GLY A 114 -17.38 8.75 -11.60
C GLY A 114 -16.60 7.85 -12.56
N GLU A 115 -17.00 7.85 -13.83
CA GLU A 115 -16.35 7.02 -14.86
C GLU A 115 -15.08 7.71 -15.39
N GLU A 116 -13.93 7.10 -15.14
CA GLU A 116 -12.65 7.49 -15.73
C GLU A 116 -11.70 6.29 -15.84
N THR A 117 -10.58 6.47 -16.55
CA THR A 117 -9.53 5.45 -16.53
C THR A 117 -8.70 5.62 -15.26
N HIS A 118 -8.47 4.51 -14.55
CA HIS A 118 -7.67 4.44 -13.34
C HIS A 118 -6.27 3.88 -13.63
N LEU A 119 -5.31 4.20 -12.77
CA LEU A 119 -3.97 3.61 -12.78
C LEU A 119 -3.65 3.04 -11.40
N TYR A 120 -3.55 1.72 -11.28
CA TYR A 120 -3.31 1.03 -10.02
C TYR A 120 -1.88 0.54 -9.92
N GLN A 121 -1.20 0.88 -8.82
CA GLN A 121 0.06 0.26 -8.42
C GLN A 121 -0.25 -0.82 -7.37
N GLN A 122 -0.12 -2.09 -7.74
CA GLN A 122 -0.30 -3.19 -6.81
C GLN A 122 0.94 -3.41 -5.94
N PHE A 123 0.71 -3.96 -4.75
CA PHE A 123 1.73 -4.42 -3.80
C PHE A 123 1.57 -5.92 -3.49
N ASN A 124 0.33 -6.43 -3.51
CA ASN A 124 0.00 -7.85 -3.36
C ASN A 124 -1.07 -8.25 -4.40
N PRO A 125 -0.96 -9.44 -5.04
CA PRO A 125 0.07 -10.47 -4.87
C PRO A 125 1.37 -10.18 -5.63
N ILE A 126 1.34 -9.24 -6.57
CA ILE A 126 2.49 -8.86 -7.40
C ILE A 126 2.51 -7.35 -7.57
N THR A 127 3.71 -6.79 -7.78
CA THR A 127 3.91 -5.33 -7.81
C THR A 127 3.62 -4.70 -9.19
N THR A 128 2.67 -5.25 -9.94
CA THR A 128 2.32 -4.76 -11.29
C THR A 128 1.61 -3.40 -11.24
N ARG A 129 1.87 -2.57 -12.26
CA ARG A 129 1.06 -1.38 -12.53
C ARG A 129 0.06 -1.65 -13.65
N VAL A 130 -1.20 -1.29 -13.44
CA VAL A 130 -2.31 -1.65 -14.32
C VAL A 130 -3.17 -0.41 -14.58
N ALA A 131 -3.44 -0.11 -15.85
CA ALA A 131 -4.52 0.80 -16.24
C ALA A 131 -5.85 0.04 -16.24
N SER A 132 -6.92 0.62 -15.72
CA SER A 132 -8.21 -0.05 -15.49
C SER A 132 -9.39 0.86 -15.81
N LYS A 133 -10.46 0.29 -16.39
CA LYS A 133 -11.78 0.93 -16.49
C LYS A 133 -12.65 0.69 -15.25
N LEU A 134 -12.27 -0.30 -14.45
CA LEU A 134 -12.96 -0.68 -13.23
C LEU A 134 -12.53 0.26 -12.11
N SER A 135 -13.51 0.76 -11.35
CA SER A 135 -13.28 1.46 -10.08
C SER A 135 -12.59 0.53 -9.05
N PRO A 136 -12.03 1.06 -7.94
CA PRO A 136 -11.33 0.23 -6.97
C PRO A 136 -12.15 -0.96 -6.42
N PRO A 137 -13.44 -0.81 -6.02
CA PRO A 137 -14.25 -1.94 -5.58
C PRO A 137 -14.50 -2.97 -6.69
N GLU A 138 -14.70 -2.52 -7.93
CA GLU A 138 -14.91 -3.41 -9.09
C GLU A 138 -13.62 -4.13 -9.47
N PHE A 139 -12.47 -3.46 -9.38
CA PHE A 139 -11.16 -4.02 -9.64
C PHE A 139 -10.80 -5.11 -8.62
N VAL A 140 -11.13 -4.88 -7.34
CA VAL A 140 -11.05 -5.91 -6.29
C VAL A 140 -11.87 -7.12 -6.68
N LYS A 141 -13.18 -6.97 -6.86
CA LYS A 141 -14.07 -8.08 -7.25
C LYS A 141 -13.63 -8.78 -8.54
N PHE A 142 -13.08 -8.02 -9.49
CA PHE A 142 -12.65 -8.58 -10.76
C PHE A 142 -11.46 -9.54 -10.60
N LEU A 143 -10.47 -9.18 -9.78
CA LEU A 143 -9.24 -9.96 -9.55
C LEU A 143 -9.37 -11.04 -8.46
N THR A 144 -10.37 -10.93 -7.60
CA THR A 144 -10.61 -11.88 -6.50
C THR A 144 -11.73 -12.88 -6.78
N ASP A 145 -12.32 -12.81 -7.98
CA ASP A 145 -13.32 -13.75 -8.46
C ASP A 145 -12.72 -15.13 -8.78
N SER A 146 -12.86 -16.04 -7.82
CA SER A 146 -12.41 -17.44 -7.94
C SER A 146 -13.09 -18.28 -9.02
N SER A 147 -14.16 -17.77 -9.67
CA SER A 147 -14.75 -18.45 -10.83
C SER A 147 -13.91 -18.28 -12.10
N LYS A 148 -12.99 -17.30 -12.12
CA LYS A 148 -12.07 -17.06 -13.23
C LYS A 148 -10.79 -17.87 -13.08
N PRO A 149 -10.15 -18.26 -14.20
CA PRO A 149 -8.90 -19.03 -14.16
C PRO A 149 -7.71 -18.25 -13.62
N VAL A 150 -7.75 -16.91 -13.66
CA VAL A 150 -6.71 -16.02 -13.14
C VAL A 150 -7.32 -15.15 -12.06
N TYR A 151 -7.02 -15.49 -10.80
CA TYR A 151 -7.52 -14.78 -9.64
C TYR A 151 -6.48 -14.83 -8.50
N THR A 152 -6.70 -14.00 -7.49
CA THR A 152 -5.95 -13.98 -6.23
C THR A 152 -6.92 -13.86 -5.06
N PRO A 153 -6.67 -14.45 -3.88
CA PRO A 153 -7.61 -14.35 -2.76
C PRO A 153 -7.85 -12.91 -2.30
N LYS A 154 -6.78 -12.10 -2.25
CA LYS A 154 -6.82 -10.70 -1.83
C LYS A 154 -5.88 -9.84 -2.67
N ILE A 155 -6.14 -8.54 -2.74
CA ILE A 155 -5.25 -7.56 -3.36
C ILE A 155 -4.99 -6.37 -2.45
N PHE A 156 -3.78 -5.82 -2.55
CA PHE A 156 -3.39 -4.55 -1.94
C PHE A 156 -2.81 -3.64 -3.01
N PHE A 157 -3.33 -2.43 -3.17
CA PHE A 157 -2.89 -1.50 -4.20
C PHE A 157 -3.15 -0.04 -3.81
N ALA A 158 -2.50 0.88 -4.52
CA ALA A 158 -2.78 2.31 -4.49
C ALA A 158 -3.29 2.79 -5.85
N GLU A 159 -4.14 3.81 -5.84
CA GLU A 159 -4.53 4.52 -7.04
C GLU A 159 -3.59 5.70 -7.30
N MET A 160 -3.10 5.74 -8.54
CA MET A 160 -2.08 6.65 -9.00
C MET A 160 -2.70 7.73 -9.90
N GLN A 161 -2.19 8.95 -9.82
CA GLN A 161 -2.68 10.09 -10.59
C GLN A 161 -2.45 9.88 -12.09
N LEU A 162 -3.47 10.09 -12.92
CA LEU A 162 -3.30 10.23 -14.37
C LEU A 162 -3.48 11.68 -14.84
N GLY A 163 -3.95 12.56 -13.96
CA GLY A 163 -4.36 13.91 -14.33
C GLY A 163 -5.37 13.86 -15.48
N GLN A 164 -5.15 14.70 -16.50
CA GLN A 164 -6.02 14.76 -17.68
C GLN A 164 -5.96 13.47 -18.54
N MET A 165 -4.91 12.66 -18.41
CA MET A 165 -4.77 11.39 -19.15
C MET A 165 -5.80 10.33 -18.76
N ALA A 166 -6.49 10.49 -17.62
CA ALA A 166 -7.58 9.62 -17.21
C ALA A 166 -8.75 9.64 -18.20
N LYS A 167 -8.93 10.77 -18.90
CA LYS A 167 -10.01 11.01 -19.88
C LYS A 167 -9.49 11.04 -21.31
N ASP A 168 -8.37 11.73 -21.54
CA ASP A 168 -7.74 11.81 -22.86
C ASP A 168 -6.28 11.34 -22.79
N PRO A 169 -5.94 10.14 -23.32
CA PRO A 169 -4.57 9.63 -23.33
C PRO A 169 -3.57 10.57 -24.00
N ASN A 170 -3.99 11.43 -24.93
CA ASN A 170 -3.12 12.38 -25.62
C ASN A 170 -2.82 13.64 -24.80
N ALA A 171 -3.50 13.84 -23.67
CA ALA A 171 -3.25 14.96 -22.79
C ALA A 171 -1.79 14.96 -22.25
N PRO A 172 -1.28 16.12 -21.83
CA PRO A 172 0.04 16.21 -21.23
C PRO A 172 0.12 15.48 -19.88
N LEU A 173 1.24 14.78 -19.64
CA LEU A 173 1.50 14.13 -18.34
C LEU A 173 1.92 15.13 -17.25
N HIS A 174 2.29 16.36 -17.65
CA HIS A 174 2.81 17.41 -16.77
C HIS A 174 3.99 16.93 -15.92
N ASN A 175 3.91 17.07 -14.59
CA ASN A 175 5.01 16.83 -13.64
C ASN A 175 4.99 15.42 -13.02
N LEU A 176 4.13 14.52 -13.49
CA LEU A 176 4.06 13.15 -12.99
C LEU A 176 5.31 12.36 -13.42
N PRO A 177 6.08 11.80 -12.48
CA PRO A 177 7.38 11.17 -12.72
C PRO A 177 7.24 9.72 -13.21
N TYR A 178 6.30 9.44 -14.11
CA TYR A 178 6.16 8.07 -14.61
C TYR A 178 7.27 7.74 -15.60
N PRO A 179 7.93 6.57 -15.44
CA PRO A 179 8.90 6.11 -16.42
C PRO A 179 8.19 5.78 -17.72
N ASN A 180 8.82 6.10 -18.85
CA ASN A 180 8.31 5.79 -20.20
C ASN A 180 6.86 6.28 -20.43
N PRO A 181 6.62 7.61 -20.45
CA PRO A 181 5.28 8.19 -20.58
C PRO A 181 4.57 7.81 -21.88
N ASP A 182 5.32 7.58 -22.97
CA ASP A 182 4.75 7.14 -24.25
C ASP A 182 4.16 5.73 -24.16
N HIS A 183 4.83 4.82 -23.43
CA HIS A 183 4.26 3.49 -23.19
C HIS A 183 2.99 3.53 -22.35
N LEU A 184 2.94 4.42 -21.35
CA LEU A 184 1.72 4.65 -20.57
C LEU A 184 0.58 5.13 -21.48
N ARG A 185 0.84 6.12 -22.34
CA ARG A 185 -0.12 6.62 -23.33
C ARG A 185 -0.62 5.52 -24.25
N ASP A 186 0.28 4.71 -24.82
CA ASP A 186 -0.08 3.56 -25.66
C ASP A 186 -0.99 2.57 -24.94
N CYS A 187 -0.72 2.31 -23.66
CA CYS A 187 -1.55 1.41 -22.85
C CYS A 187 -2.96 1.98 -22.64
N LEU A 188 -3.07 3.28 -22.35
CA LEU A 188 -4.34 3.97 -22.17
C LEU A 188 -5.16 4.01 -23.48
N VAL A 189 -4.54 4.36 -24.60
CA VAL A 189 -5.18 4.34 -25.93
C VAL A 189 -5.71 2.94 -26.25
N LYS A 190 -4.88 1.90 -26.10
CA LYS A 190 -5.30 0.51 -26.36
C LYS A 190 -6.41 0.05 -25.43
N LEU A 191 -6.41 0.48 -24.18
CA LEU A 191 -7.46 0.15 -23.22
C LEU A 191 -8.79 0.81 -23.61
N GLN A 192 -8.77 2.09 -23.98
CA GLN A 192 -9.96 2.83 -24.41
C GLN A 192 -10.54 2.28 -25.72
N GLN A 193 -9.69 1.94 -26.69
CA GLN A 193 -10.10 1.39 -27.98
C GLN A 193 -10.69 -0.03 -27.93
N SER A 194 -10.48 -0.78 -26.84
CA SER A 194 -10.92 -2.17 -26.72
C SER A 194 -12.15 -2.27 -25.81
N PRO A 195 -13.39 -2.41 -26.32
CA PRO A 195 -14.60 -2.48 -25.48
C PRO A 195 -14.58 -3.64 -24.49
N GLU A 196 -14.06 -4.80 -24.90
CA GLU A 196 -13.99 -6.03 -24.12
C GLU A 196 -12.92 -6.00 -23.02
N ARG A 197 -11.90 -5.15 -23.16
CA ARG A 197 -10.78 -5.11 -22.23
C ARG A 197 -11.07 -4.16 -21.08
N GLN A 198 -11.09 -4.71 -19.87
CA GLN A 198 -11.27 -3.96 -18.62
C GLN A 198 -9.95 -3.43 -18.05
N THR A 199 -8.84 -4.13 -18.28
CA THR A 199 -7.54 -3.79 -17.69
C THR A 199 -6.39 -3.95 -18.68
N LYS A 200 -5.31 -3.19 -18.48
CA LYS A 200 -4.08 -3.25 -19.28
C LYS A 200 -2.86 -3.10 -18.37
N THR A 201 -1.97 -4.10 -18.36
CA THR A 201 -0.69 -3.99 -17.66
C THR A 201 0.18 -2.92 -18.31
N VAL A 202 0.60 -1.94 -17.50
CA VAL A 202 1.51 -0.84 -17.85
C VAL A 202 2.94 -1.18 -17.41
N LEU A 203 3.09 -1.76 -16.22
CA LEU A 203 4.38 -2.20 -15.69
C LEU A 203 4.25 -3.60 -15.10
N ARG A 204 5.15 -4.51 -15.47
CA ARG A 204 5.09 -5.91 -15.01
C ARG A 204 5.65 -6.10 -13.60
N CYS A 205 6.68 -5.34 -13.24
CA CYS A 205 7.29 -5.41 -11.93
C CYS A 205 7.72 -4.00 -11.55
N PHE A 206 7.19 -3.51 -10.44
CA PHE A 206 7.63 -2.26 -9.88
C PHE A 206 8.89 -2.49 -9.03
N THR A 207 9.93 -1.73 -9.34
CA THR A 207 11.21 -1.72 -8.63
C THR A 207 11.45 -0.34 -8.05
N GLY A 208 11.74 -0.26 -6.75
CA GLY A 208 12.05 1.00 -6.07
C GLY A 208 10.94 1.44 -5.10
N GLN A 209 10.90 2.75 -4.82
CA GLN A 209 9.98 3.36 -3.86
C GLN A 209 8.81 4.06 -4.56
N LEU A 210 7.62 3.89 -4.01
CA LEU A 210 6.41 4.55 -4.50
C LEU A 210 6.55 6.06 -4.35
N SER A 211 6.35 6.80 -5.42
CA SER A 211 6.29 8.26 -5.32
C SER A 211 4.95 8.68 -4.69
N TYR A 212 4.95 9.01 -3.39
CA TYR A 212 3.71 9.36 -2.67
C TYR A 212 2.98 10.56 -3.29
N ARG A 213 3.69 11.47 -3.97
CA ARG A 213 3.07 12.57 -4.72
C ARG A 213 2.25 12.16 -5.92
N CYS A 214 2.38 10.91 -6.34
CA CYS A 214 1.60 10.35 -7.44
C CYS A 214 0.35 9.61 -6.94
N ILE A 215 0.09 9.54 -5.63
CA ILE A 215 -1.13 8.96 -5.09
C ILE A 215 -2.29 9.90 -5.41
N LYS A 216 -3.38 9.35 -5.93
CA LYS A 216 -4.55 10.12 -6.31
C LYS A 216 -5.47 10.33 -5.12
N ASP A 217 -6.10 9.26 -4.64
CA ASP A 217 -7.13 9.29 -3.63
C ASP A 217 -6.86 8.32 -2.48
N GLY A 218 -6.15 7.21 -2.70
CA GLY A 218 -5.69 6.40 -1.57
C GLY A 218 -5.21 5.00 -1.90
N PHE A 219 -5.30 4.17 -0.86
CA PHE A 219 -4.90 2.77 -0.85
C PHE A 219 -6.12 1.88 -0.59
N TYR A 220 -6.08 0.68 -1.14
CA TYR A 220 -7.19 -0.26 -1.13
C TYR A 220 -6.71 -1.65 -0.78
N PHE A 221 -7.46 -2.31 0.09
CA PHE A 221 -7.29 -3.71 0.40
C PHE A 221 -8.63 -4.43 0.34
N GLY A 222 -8.69 -5.61 -0.25
CA GLY A 222 -9.95 -6.33 -0.29
C GLY A 222 -9.86 -7.73 -0.86
N ASP A 223 -10.98 -8.43 -0.69
CA ASP A 223 -11.26 -9.74 -1.25
C ASP A 223 -12.62 -9.74 -1.96
N GLN A 224 -13.18 -10.92 -2.26
CA GLN A 224 -14.44 -11.01 -3.00
C GLN A 224 -15.65 -10.47 -2.21
N LYS A 225 -15.54 -10.34 -0.89
CA LYS A 225 -16.62 -9.94 0.03
C LYS A 225 -16.38 -8.58 0.64
N ASP A 226 -15.17 -8.37 1.16
CA ASP A 226 -14.82 -7.22 2.00
C ASP A 226 -13.86 -6.27 1.27
N PHE A 227 -13.98 -4.99 1.59
CA PHE A 227 -13.23 -3.91 0.95
C PHE A 227 -12.90 -2.82 1.97
N LEU A 228 -11.65 -2.38 1.96
CA LEU A 228 -11.12 -1.29 2.79
C LEU A 228 -10.51 -0.23 1.90
N PHE A 229 -10.80 1.03 2.23
CA PHE A 229 -10.23 2.20 1.60
C PHE A 229 -9.54 3.06 2.65
N TYR A 230 -8.31 3.46 2.36
CA TYR A 230 -7.48 4.33 3.18
C TYR A 230 -7.22 5.62 2.39
N PRO A 231 -8.02 6.68 2.63
CA PRO A 231 -7.89 7.94 1.91
C PRO A 231 -6.52 8.56 2.15
N PHE A 232 -5.90 9.02 1.06
CA PHE A 232 -4.71 9.83 1.12
C PHE A 232 -5.09 11.29 1.39
N PRO A 233 -4.39 12.02 2.27
CA PRO A 233 -4.74 13.40 2.59
C PRO A 233 -4.65 14.30 1.35
N SER A 234 -5.45 15.36 1.32
CA SER A 234 -5.36 16.35 0.24
C SER A 234 -4.00 17.06 0.26
N VAL A 235 -3.62 17.68 -0.85
CA VAL A 235 -2.37 18.48 -0.91
C VAL A 235 -2.37 19.59 0.16
N GLU A 236 -3.52 20.22 0.38
CA GLU A 236 -3.68 21.25 1.42
C GLU A 236 -3.41 20.68 2.82
N GLU A 237 -3.95 19.48 3.13
CA GLU A 237 -3.69 18.82 4.41
C GLU A 237 -2.24 18.35 4.55
N LEU A 238 -1.61 17.93 3.44
CA LEU A 238 -0.20 17.53 3.42
C LEU A 238 0.72 18.74 3.66
N GLU A 239 0.37 19.91 3.14
CA GLU A 239 1.13 21.15 3.32
C GLU A 239 0.90 21.81 4.68
N ASP A 240 -0.26 21.59 5.30
CA ASP A 240 -0.61 22.14 6.62
C ASP A 240 -0.30 21.14 7.76
N LYS A 241 -1.15 20.11 7.90
CA LYS A 241 -1.13 19.17 9.04
C LYS A 241 0.05 18.21 9.00
N TYR A 242 0.44 17.76 7.80
CA TYR A 242 1.47 16.73 7.62
C TYR A 242 2.75 17.27 6.99
N TYR A 243 3.03 18.57 7.13
CA TYR A 243 4.12 19.27 6.46
C TYR A 243 5.48 18.56 6.57
N SER A 244 5.88 18.12 7.76
CA SER A 244 7.17 17.44 7.96
C SER A 244 7.25 16.10 7.22
N TRP A 245 6.15 15.36 7.12
CA TRP A 245 6.11 14.11 6.38
C TRP A 245 6.12 14.39 4.88
N TRP A 246 5.32 15.37 4.44
CA TRP A 246 5.19 15.71 3.03
C TRP A 246 6.49 16.22 2.41
N ARG A 247 7.21 17.09 3.13
CA ARG A 247 8.55 17.56 2.72
C ARG A 247 9.52 16.41 2.52
N SER A 248 9.48 15.40 3.38
CA SER A 248 10.32 14.21 3.22
C SER A 248 9.84 13.34 2.04
N ALA A 249 8.54 13.11 1.92
CA ALA A 249 7.93 12.32 0.84
C ALA A 249 8.19 12.87 -0.58
N LEU A 250 8.46 14.18 -0.70
CA LEU A 250 8.82 14.83 -1.98
C LEU A 250 10.29 14.65 -2.38
N VAL A 251 11.17 14.30 -1.44
CA VAL A 251 12.59 14.08 -1.74
C VAL A 251 12.76 12.65 -2.26
N GLN A 252 13.04 12.50 -3.54
CA GLN A 252 13.52 11.22 -4.07
C GLN A 252 15.02 11.12 -3.81
N CYS A 253 15.42 10.27 -2.86
CA CYS A 253 16.81 9.83 -2.78
C CYS A 253 17.06 8.83 -3.92
N PHE A 254 17.81 9.28 -4.93
CA PHE A 254 18.34 8.43 -6.01
C PHE A 254 19.64 7.76 -5.58
#